data_AF-A0A2M9CRG7-F1
#
_entry.id   AF-A0A2M9CRG7-F1
#
_cell.length_a   1.000
_cell.length_b   1.000
_cell.length_c   1.000
_cell.angle_alpha   90.00
_cell.angle_beta   90.00
_cell.angle_gamma   90.00
#
_symmetry.space_group_name_H-M   'P 1'
#
loop_
_entity.id
_entity.type
_entity.pdbx_description
1 polymer ?
#
loop_
_entity_poly.entity_id
_entity_poly.type
_entity_poly.pdbx_seq_one_letter_code
_entity_poly.pdbx_strand_id
1 'polypeptide(L)'
;MKFLRSAIVVSLCMLAIVSCKKNVSTPAGQAALIGKWQGQKIHAIESLNGQKVLDSMYQIKPPDYFYLDFHADSTLFISMHLSIFDDDSTTDTTYYLVKQGKLILTDSLQDTNGYEQADYQISGNQLLLHEVQIDTVQNNVINSDITFYLQRM
;
A
#
# COMPACT_ATOMS: atom_id res chain seq x y z
N MET A 1 -47.34 -11.62 51.90
CA MET A 1 -48.51 -11.33 51.06
C MET A 1 -48.22 -10.09 50.23
N LYS A 2 -48.36 -10.19 48.89
CA LYS A 2 -48.64 -9.11 47.90
C LYS A 2 -47.53 -8.07 47.68
N PHE A 3 -47.15 -7.60 46.48
CA PHE A 3 -47.23 -7.91 45.05
C PHE A 3 -46.12 -6.99 44.44
N LEU A 4 -45.18 -7.48 43.64
CA LEU A 4 -45.14 -7.42 42.17
C LEU A 4 -44.90 -6.03 41.53
N ARG A 5 -43.71 -5.90 40.89
CA ARG A 5 -43.34 -5.20 39.64
C ARG A 5 -43.68 -3.70 39.44
N SER A 6 -42.66 -2.88 39.12
CA SER A 6 -42.35 -2.42 37.75
C SER A 6 -41.26 -1.34 37.69
N ALA A 7 -40.55 -1.34 36.57
CA ALA A 7 -39.38 -0.56 36.19
C ALA A 7 -39.54 0.96 36.20
N ILE A 8 -38.41 1.68 36.29
CA ILE A 8 -38.06 2.82 35.42
C ILE A 8 -36.53 2.84 35.25
N VAL A 9 -36.12 2.77 34.00
CA VAL A 9 -34.79 3.05 33.46
C VAL A 9 -34.72 4.55 33.17
N VAL A 10 -33.76 5.28 33.75
CA VAL A 10 -33.20 6.54 33.20
C VAL A 10 -31.77 6.65 33.74
N SER A 11 -30.77 6.27 32.95
CA SER A 11 -29.87 7.23 32.28
C SER A 11 -29.18 8.20 33.25
N LEU A 12 -27.90 7.94 33.52
CA LEU A 12 -26.90 8.98 33.74
C LEU A 12 -25.51 8.37 33.52
N CYS A 13 -25.13 8.31 32.24
CA CYS A 13 -23.74 8.40 31.83
C CYS A 13 -23.13 9.65 32.47
N MET A 14 -22.19 9.46 33.40
CA MET A 14 -21.23 10.50 33.74
C MET A 14 -19.85 9.88 33.94
N LEU A 15 -18.97 10.24 32.98
CA LEU A 15 -17.54 10.46 33.17
C LEU A 15 -16.72 9.28 33.69
N ALA A 16 -16.44 8.33 32.79
CA ALA A 16 -15.06 7.90 32.63
C ALA A 16 -14.52 8.60 31.38
N ILE A 17 -14.00 9.81 31.58
CA ILE A 17 -13.34 10.60 30.56
C ILE A 17 -12.07 9.88 30.13
N VAL A 18 -12.11 9.37 28.91
CA VAL A 18 -11.10 9.54 27.86
C VAL A 18 -9.65 9.42 28.32
N SER A 19 -9.18 8.17 28.37
CA SER A 19 -7.93 7.85 27.66
C SER A 19 -8.26 6.92 26.51
N CYS A 20 -9.17 7.35 25.64
CA CYS A 20 -9.18 6.85 24.28
C CYS A 20 -7.92 7.43 23.62
N LYS A 21 -6.77 6.74 23.75
CA LYS A 21 -5.88 6.65 22.60
C LYS A 21 -6.82 6.33 21.45
N LYS A 22 -6.92 7.25 20.49
CA LYS A 22 -7.71 7.06 19.28
C LYS A 22 -7.13 5.81 18.63
N ASN A 23 -7.65 4.63 18.99
CA ASN A 23 -7.52 3.43 18.21
C ASN A 23 -8.34 3.76 16.97
N VAL A 24 -7.73 4.52 16.08
CA VAL A 24 -8.08 4.51 14.68
C VAL A 24 -7.85 3.06 14.33
N SER A 25 -8.93 2.27 14.34
CA SER A 25 -8.89 0.88 13.93
C SER A 25 -8.26 0.89 12.55
N THR A 26 -7.02 0.44 12.46
CA THR A 26 -6.33 0.26 11.19
C THR A 26 -7.30 -0.56 10.32
N PRO A 27 -7.76 -0.04 9.17
CA PRO A 27 -8.62 -0.79 8.28
C PRO A 27 -8.06 -2.20 8.09
N ALA A 28 -8.90 -3.23 8.09
CA ALA A 28 -8.44 -4.63 8.13
C ALA A 28 -7.39 -4.96 7.04
N GLY A 29 -7.43 -4.26 5.89
CA GLY A 29 -6.43 -4.36 4.83
C GLY A 29 -5.10 -3.65 5.12
N GLN A 30 -5.08 -2.56 5.89
CA GLN A 30 -3.87 -1.84 6.27
C GLN A 30 -3.05 -2.59 7.32
N ALA A 31 -3.71 -3.29 8.26
CA ALA A 31 -3.00 -4.08 9.28
C ALA A 31 -2.17 -5.22 8.68
N ALA A 32 -2.66 -5.82 7.59
CA ALA A 32 -1.97 -6.90 6.88
C ALA A 32 -0.70 -6.42 6.16
N LEU A 33 -0.63 -5.14 5.76
CA LEU A 33 0.53 -4.53 5.09
C LEU A 33 1.67 -4.21 6.05
N ILE A 34 1.38 -3.88 7.32
CA ILE A 34 2.37 -3.38 8.28
C ILE A 34 3.60 -4.30 8.38
N GLY A 35 4.79 -3.73 8.26
CA GLY A 35 6.07 -4.42 8.34
C GLY A 35 6.86 -4.37 7.03
N LYS A 36 7.99 -5.07 7.04
CA LYS A 36 8.98 -5.07 5.95
C LYS A 36 8.68 -6.15 4.93
N TRP A 37 8.77 -5.77 3.66
CA TRP A 37 8.62 -6.63 2.50
C TRP A 37 9.82 -6.47 1.57
N GLN A 38 10.40 -7.59 1.18
CA GLN A 38 11.54 -7.65 0.27
C GLN A 38 11.08 -8.05 -1.13
N GLY A 39 11.51 -7.29 -2.14
CA GLY A 39 11.33 -7.65 -3.53
C GLY A 39 12.00 -8.98 -3.88
N GLN A 40 11.25 -9.85 -4.54
CA GLN A 40 11.74 -11.14 -5.06
C GLN A 40 11.83 -11.13 -6.58
N LYS A 41 10.86 -10.47 -7.23
CA LYS A 41 10.70 -10.50 -8.68
C LYS A 41 9.92 -9.29 -9.17
N ILE A 42 10.26 -8.81 -10.36
CA ILE A 42 9.51 -7.79 -11.09
C ILE A 42 9.16 -8.37 -12.46
N HIS A 43 7.89 -8.22 -12.86
CA HIS A 43 7.45 -8.48 -14.23
C HIS A 43 6.97 -7.16 -14.81
N ALA A 44 7.56 -6.74 -15.93
CA ALA A 44 7.19 -5.51 -16.63
C ALA A 44 6.82 -5.84 -18.08
N ILE A 45 5.69 -5.30 -18.53
CA ILE A 45 5.21 -5.36 -19.90
C ILE A 45 4.98 -3.91 -20.35
N GLU A 46 5.63 -3.52 -21.45
CA GLU A 46 5.39 -2.22 -22.07
C GLU A 46 4.76 -2.41 -23.44
N SER A 47 3.78 -1.57 -23.75
CA SER A 47 3.12 -1.53 -25.04
C SER A 47 3.13 -0.11 -25.61
N LEU A 48 3.48 0.02 -26.88
CA LEU A 48 3.42 1.25 -27.66
C LEU A 48 2.26 1.16 -28.64
N ASN A 49 1.26 2.04 -28.51
CA ASN A 49 0.05 2.06 -29.33
C ASN A 49 -0.68 0.70 -29.34
N GLY A 50 -0.71 0.02 -28.19
CA GLY A 50 -1.31 -1.31 -28.03
C GLY A 50 -0.48 -2.48 -28.58
N GLN A 51 0.68 -2.22 -29.18
CA GLN A 51 1.64 -3.26 -29.54
C GLN A 51 2.67 -3.44 -28.44
N LYS A 52 2.79 -4.66 -27.94
CA LYS A 52 3.78 -5.02 -26.93
C LYS A 52 5.21 -4.84 -27.47
N VAL A 53 5.99 -4.02 -26.79
CA VAL A 53 7.40 -3.70 -27.13
C VAL A 53 8.38 -4.24 -26.10
N LEU A 54 7.93 -4.51 -24.87
CA LEU A 54 8.72 -5.14 -23.81
C LEU A 54 7.94 -6.28 -23.14
N ASP A 55 8.66 -7.36 -22.81
CA ASP A 55 8.25 -8.37 -21.83
C ASP A 55 9.49 -8.76 -21.06
N SER A 56 9.55 -8.44 -19.78
CA SER A 56 10.77 -8.72 -19.03
C SER A 56 10.48 -9.10 -17.60
N MET A 57 11.21 -10.12 -17.16
CA MET A 57 11.07 -10.72 -15.86
C MET A 57 12.42 -10.71 -15.17
N TYR A 58 12.52 -9.87 -14.14
CA TYR A 58 13.74 -9.66 -13.39
C TYR A 58 13.65 -10.38 -12.05
N GLN A 59 14.62 -11.23 -11.76
CA GLN A 59 14.78 -11.79 -10.41
C GLN A 59 15.64 -10.83 -9.58
N ILE A 60 15.14 -10.46 -8.40
CA ILE A 60 15.88 -9.61 -7.47
C ILE A 60 16.71 -10.54 -6.58
N LYS A 61 18.01 -10.32 -6.51
CA LYS A 61 18.89 -11.08 -5.61
C LYS A 61 18.75 -10.53 -4.17
N PRO A 62 18.50 -11.37 -3.15
CA PRO A 62 18.77 -11.00 -1.77
C PRO A 62 20.29 -10.82 -1.59
N PRO A 63 20.84 -9.83 -0.84
CA PRO A 63 20.27 -9.00 0.23
C PRO A 63 20.18 -7.50 -0.07
N ASP A 64 20.11 -7.12 -1.34
CA ASP A 64 20.47 -5.78 -1.77
C ASP A 64 19.35 -5.19 -2.66
N TYR A 65 18.63 -4.21 -2.09
CA TYR A 65 18.07 -3.05 -2.80
C TYR A 65 16.63 -3.02 -3.40
N PHE A 66 15.67 -3.81 -2.93
CA PHE A 66 14.26 -3.38 -3.02
C PHE A 66 13.46 -3.82 -1.81
N TYR A 67 13.11 -2.87 -0.94
CA TYR A 67 12.23 -3.12 0.19
C TYR A 67 11.19 -2.03 0.39
N LEU A 68 10.04 -2.46 0.93
CA LEU A 68 8.94 -1.62 1.37
C LEU A 68 8.71 -1.85 2.86
N ASP A 69 8.77 -0.79 3.66
CA ASP A 69 8.46 -0.86 5.10
C ASP A 69 7.20 -0.04 5.40
N PHE A 70 6.08 -0.74 5.66
CA PHE A 70 4.80 -0.11 5.95
C PHE A 70 4.61 0.07 7.46
N HIS A 71 4.37 1.31 7.89
CA HIS A 71 4.17 1.65 9.28
C HIS A 71 2.70 1.87 9.63
N ALA A 72 2.35 1.61 10.90
CA ALA A 72 0.98 1.73 11.40
C ALA A 72 0.41 3.16 11.32
N ASP A 73 1.27 4.17 11.17
CA ASP A 73 0.91 5.58 11.04
C ASP A 73 0.72 6.04 9.59
N SER A 74 0.63 5.08 8.65
CA SER A 74 0.50 5.32 7.21
C SER A 74 1.77 5.86 6.53
N THR A 75 2.93 5.75 7.18
CA THR A 75 4.24 6.02 6.54
C THR A 75 4.74 4.77 5.81
N LEU A 76 5.26 4.96 4.60
CA LEU A 76 5.96 3.94 3.82
C LEU A 76 7.39 4.39 3.55
N PHE A 77 8.36 3.55 3.92
CA PHE A 77 9.73 3.71 3.47
C PHE A 77 9.98 2.82 2.27
N ILE A 78 10.40 3.43 1.16
CA ILE A 78 10.80 2.73 -0.05
C ILE A 78 12.32 2.82 -0.12
N SER A 79 12.97 1.68 -0.25
CA SER A 79 14.36 1.65 -0.68
C SER A 79 14.45 0.85 -1.95
N MET A 80 15.00 1.50 -2.97
CA MET A 80 15.21 0.92 -4.27
C MET A 80 16.61 1.27 -4.75
N HIS A 81 17.38 0.27 -5.15
CA HIS A 81 18.57 0.44 -5.96
C HIS A 81 18.56 -0.68 -7.00
N LEU A 82 17.98 -0.33 -8.13
CA LEU A 82 17.85 -1.20 -9.28
C LEU A 82 19.09 -0.95 -10.15
N SER A 83 20.08 -1.84 -10.07
CA SER A 83 21.28 -1.83 -10.93
C SER A 83 21.01 -1.82 -12.44
N ILE A 84 19.75 -2.01 -12.85
CA ILE A 84 19.26 -1.88 -14.23
C ILE A 84 19.05 -0.42 -14.68
N PHE A 85 18.99 0.54 -13.75
CA PHE A 85 18.72 1.96 -14.04
C PHE A 85 19.92 2.89 -13.79
N ASP A 86 21.09 2.36 -13.42
CA ASP A 86 22.36 3.10 -13.26
C ASP A 86 22.23 4.38 -12.39
N ASP A 87 21.28 4.38 -11.46
CA ASP A 87 20.97 5.55 -10.61
C ASP A 87 21.11 5.19 -9.11
N ASP A 88 21.59 6.18 -8.36
CA ASP A 88 21.97 6.07 -6.96
C ASP A 88 20.79 5.60 -6.08
N SER A 89 21.11 4.95 -4.96
CA SER A 89 20.12 4.48 -4.00
C SER A 89 19.25 5.63 -3.48
N THR A 90 17.95 5.62 -3.78
CA THR A 90 16.98 6.53 -3.17
C THR A 90 16.28 5.83 -2.01
N THR A 91 16.25 6.52 -0.87
CA THR A 91 15.33 6.20 0.23
C THR A 91 14.29 7.29 0.26
N ASP A 92 13.10 6.97 -0.25
CA ASP A 92 11.98 7.90 -0.27
C ASP A 92 11.03 7.58 0.87
N THR A 93 10.65 8.63 1.60
CA THR A 93 9.58 8.55 2.59
C THR A 93 8.32 9.06 1.92
N THR A 94 7.35 8.18 1.74
CA THR A 94 6.04 8.50 1.19
C THR A 94 4.96 8.12 2.20
N TYR A 95 3.77 8.68 2.07
CA TYR A 95 2.60 8.23 2.82
C TYR A 95 1.78 7.28 1.97
N TYR A 96 1.12 6.32 2.61
CA TYR A 96 0.28 5.38 1.91
C TYR A 96 -1.14 5.35 2.48
N LEU A 97 -2.13 5.23 1.60
CA LEU A 97 -3.53 5.04 1.96
C LEU A 97 -4.04 3.74 1.38
N VAL A 98 -4.83 3.02 2.19
CA VAL A 98 -5.49 1.78 1.77
C VAL A 98 -6.96 2.05 1.56
N LYS A 99 -7.42 1.90 0.32
CA LYS A 99 -8.83 2.08 -0.04
C LYS A 99 -9.27 0.98 -0.99
N GLN A 100 -10.19 0.12 -0.53
CA GLN A 100 -10.86 -0.89 -1.37
C GLN A 100 -9.89 -1.79 -2.18
N GLY A 101 -8.81 -2.27 -1.56
CA GLY A 101 -7.82 -3.14 -2.23
C GLY A 101 -6.78 -2.39 -3.08
N LYS A 102 -6.80 -1.05 -3.05
CA LYS A 102 -5.78 -0.20 -3.65
C LYS A 102 -4.85 0.38 -2.61
N LEU A 103 -3.58 0.47 -2.98
CA LEU A 103 -2.53 1.21 -2.32
C LEU A 103 -2.34 2.53 -3.09
N ILE A 104 -2.52 3.65 -2.41
CA ILE A 104 -2.31 4.99 -2.98
C ILE A 104 -1.07 5.55 -2.32
N LEU A 105 -0.05 5.91 -3.10
CA LEU A 105 1.17 6.55 -2.61
C LEU A 105 1.00 8.07 -2.70
N THR A 106 1.42 8.83 -1.70
CA THR A 106 1.25 10.29 -1.69
C THR A 106 2.32 10.98 -0.87
N ASP A 107 2.72 12.18 -1.29
CA ASP A 107 3.68 13.01 -0.56
C ASP A 107 3.06 13.66 0.68
N SER A 108 1.72 13.62 0.83
CA SER A 108 1.00 14.16 1.98
C SER A 108 -0.33 13.44 2.25
N LEU A 109 -0.61 13.12 3.51
CA LEU A 109 -1.87 12.50 3.96
C LEU A 109 -3.14 13.32 3.64
N GLN A 110 -3.01 14.58 3.24
CA GLN A 110 -4.14 15.48 3.00
C GLN A 110 -4.49 15.68 1.51
N ASP A 111 -3.66 15.17 0.61
CA ASP A 111 -3.87 15.29 -0.83
C ASP A 111 -3.93 13.91 -1.49
N THR A 112 -5.01 13.67 -2.24
CA THR A 112 -5.31 12.38 -2.88
C THR A 112 -5.61 12.52 -4.37
N ASN A 113 -5.44 13.71 -4.96
CA ASN A 113 -5.75 13.94 -6.37
C ASN A 113 -4.46 13.90 -7.22
N GLY A 114 -4.35 12.92 -8.12
CA GLY A 114 -3.27 12.86 -9.10
C GLY A 114 -2.12 11.90 -8.79
N TYR A 115 -2.28 10.99 -7.84
CA TYR A 115 -1.21 10.11 -7.38
C TYR A 115 -1.22 8.71 -7.98
N GLU A 116 -0.05 8.06 -7.97
CA GLU A 116 0.18 6.67 -8.35
C GLU A 116 -0.66 5.72 -7.49
N GLN A 117 -1.31 4.75 -8.14
CA GLN A 117 -2.16 3.76 -7.51
C GLN A 117 -1.73 2.37 -7.94
N ALA A 118 -1.46 1.52 -6.96
CA ALA A 118 -1.23 0.11 -7.18
C ALA A 118 -2.38 -0.70 -6.60
N ASP A 119 -2.87 -1.68 -7.36
CA ASP A 119 -3.66 -2.75 -6.78
C ASP A 119 -2.73 -3.62 -5.93
N TYR A 120 -3.19 -4.05 -4.75
CA TYR A 120 -2.41 -4.92 -3.89
C TYR A 120 -3.15 -6.19 -3.49
N GLN A 121 -2.41 -7.29 -3.38
CA GLN A 121 -2.94 -8.56 -2.88
C GLN A 121 -1.97 -9.15 -1.86
N ILE A 122 -2.50 -9.63 -0.74
CA ILE A 122 -1.72 -10.30 0.31
C ILE A 122 -2.20 -11.74 0.44
N SER A 123 -1.27 -12.69 0.37
CA SER A 123 -1.51 -14.10 0.61
C SER A 123 -0.41 -14.66 1.51
N GLY A 124 -0.70 -14.80 2.80
CA GLY A 124 0.28 -15.22 3.81
C GLY A 124 1.47 -14.26 3.88
N ASN A 125 2.66 -14.77 3.52
CA ASN A 125 3.91 -14.01 3.52
C ASN A 125 4.25 -13.38 2.16
N GLN A 126 3.30 -13.38 1.22
CA GLN A 126 3.47 -12.80 -0.11
C GLN A 126 2.61 -11.55 -0.26
N LEU A 127 3.22 -10.50 -0.80
CA LEU A 127 2.58 -9.28 -1.24
C LEU A 127 2.80 -9.16 -2.75
N LEU A 128 1.73 -8.90 -3.48
CA LEU A 128 1.76 -8.54 -4.89
C LEU A 128 1.29 -7.10 -5.01
N LEU A 129 2.08 -6.26 -5.68
CA LEU A 129 1.70 -4.91 -6.09
C LEU A 129 1.64 -4.89 -7.62
N HIS A 130 0.55 -4.38 -8.16
CA HIS A 130 0.32 -4.28 -9.59
C HIS A 130 -0.07 -2.85 -9.94
N GLU A 131 0.63 -2.29 -10.90
CA GLU A 131 0.43 -0.93 -11.39
C GLU A 131 0.29 -0.94 -12.90
N VAL A 132 -0.65 -0.12 -13.40
CA VAL A 132 -0.81 0.16 -14.82
C VAL A 132 -0.68 1.66 -15.02
N GLN A 133 0.39 2.07 -15.69
CA GLN A 133 0.62 3.46 -16.07
C GLN A 133 0.33 3.64 -17.56
N ILE A 134 -0.47 4.66 -17.89
CA ILE A 134 -0.78 5.02 -19.28
C ILE A 134 -0.33 6.45 -19.52
N ASP A 135 0.73 6.60 -20.30
CA ASP A 135 1.29 7.88 -20.69
C ASP A 135 1.03 8.17 -22.17
N THR A 136 0.90 9.45 -22.49
CA THR A 136 0.79 9.90 -23.89
C THR A 136 1.96 10.81 -24.23
N VAL A 137 2.86 10.33 -25.08
CA VAL A 137 4.07 11.08 -25.50
C VAL A 137 4.06 11.21 -27.03
N GLN A 138 4.04 12.44 -27.54
CA GLN A 138 4.13 12.74 -28.98
C GLN A 138 3.15 11.93 -29.86
N ASN A 139 1.87 11.85 -29.44
CA ASN A 139 0.79 11.04 -30.06
C ASN A 139 0.92 9.52 -29.95
N ASN A 140 1.92 9.01 -29.22
CA ASN A 140 1.97 7.61 -28.86
C ASN A 140 1.36 7.38 -27.49
N VAL A 141 0.59 6.31 -27.35
CA VAL A 141 0.12 5.80 -26.06
C VAL A 141 1.11 4.75 -25.60
N ILE A 142 1.77 5.01 -24.47
CA ILE A 142 2.63 4.05 -23.79
C ILE A 142 1.82 3.48 -22.64
N ASN A 143 1.74 2.16 -22.56
CA ASN A 143 1.12 1.46 -21.44
C ASN A 143 2.18 0.58 -20.78
N SER A 144 2.44 0.83 -19.51
CA SER A 144 3.36 0.06 -18.67
C SER A 144 2.54 -0.70 -17.63
N ASP A 145 2.57 -2.03 -17.71
CA ASP A 145 1.98 -2.96 -16.75
C ASP A 145 3.12 -3.59 -15.95
N ILE A 146 3.19 -3.25 -14.66
CA ILE A 146 4.28 -3.63 -13.78
C ILE A 146 3.72 -4.37 -12.57
N THR A 147 4.23 -5.58 -12.34
CA THR A 147 3.92 -6.38 -11.16
C THR A 147 5.17 -6.64 -10.32
N PHE A 148 5.11 -6.23 -9.05
CA PHE A 148 6.12 -6.51 -8.05
C PHE A 148 5.66 -7.67 -7.16
N TYR A 149 6.53 -8.68 -7.02
CA TYR A 149 6.34 -9.78 -6.08
C TYR A 149 7.26 -9.58 -4.90
N LEU A 150 6.67 -9.43 -3.72
CA LEU A 150 7.39 -9.21 -2.48
C LEU A 150 7.11 -10.31 -1.46
N GLN A 151 8.09 -10.55 -0.59
CA GLN A 151 8.01 -11.50 0.50
C GLN A 151 8.24 -10.79 1.83
N ARG A 152 7.44 -11.14 2.83
CA ARG A 152 7.61 -10.62 4.19
C ARG A 152 8.93 -11.10 4.80
N MET A 153 9.65 -10.17 5.43
CA MET A 153 10.91 -10.42 6.14
C MET A 153 10.67 -10.87 7.58
#